data_AF-A0A1D2MGR0-F1
#
_entry.id   AF-A0A1D2MGR0-F1
#
_cell.length_a   1.000
_cell.length_b   1.000
_cell.length_c   1.000
_cell.angle_alpha   90.00
_cell.angle_beta   90.00
_cell.angle_gamma   90.00
#
_symmetry.space_group_name_H-M   'P 1'
#
loop_
_entity.id
_entity.type
_entity.pdbx_description
1 polymer ?
#
loop_
_entity_poly.entity_id
_entity_poly.type
_entity_poly.pdbx_seq_one_letter_code
_entity_poly.pdbx_strand_id
1 'polypeptide(L)'
;MPNIPPLSCGKLYPNTRLKVLDLETGRALGPGQQGEIAICSPIQCSGYWKGTKENNEQFQDGWMRTGDLGYYDSQGFVYVVDRIKETFKYFNCHISPAELEEVTLTHPSVEEAVVVGVHDPNGGDRIPRALWFSSMESILTILKPSRMRL
;
A
#
# COMPACT_ATOMS: atom_id res chain seq x y z
N MET A 1 -12.29 24.41 -14.52
CA MET A 1 -11.96 23.04 -14.04
C MET A 1 -13.19 22.52 -13.32
N PRO A 2 -13.65 21.27 -13.54
CA PRO A 2 -14.73 20.72 -12.71
C PRO A 2 -14.36 20.84 -11.24
N ASN A 3 -15.33 21.08 -10.37
CA ASN A 3 -15.12 21.17 -8.93
C ASN A 3 -14.73 19.77 -8.42
N ILE A 4 -13.43 19.50 -8.30
CA ILE A 4 -12.91 18.23 -7.81
C ILE A 4 -13.03 18.25 -6.28
N PRO A 5 -13.75 17.30 -5.66
CA PRO A 5 -13.83 17.23 -4.22
C PRO A 5 -12.43 17.13 -3.61
N PRO A 6 -12.17 17.79 -2.46
CA PRO A 6 -10.89 17.66 -1.76
C PRO A 6 -10.60 16.18 -1.47
N LEU A 7 -9.33 15.79 -1.55
CA LEU A 7 -8.83 14.42 -1.37
C LEU A 7 -9.25 13.39 -2.44
N SER A 8 -10.08 13.76 -3.42
CA SER A 8 -10.39 12.85 -4.53
C SER A 8 -9.23 12.81 -5.52
N CYS A 9 -8.97 11.61 -6.07
CA CYS A 9 -8.05 11.39 -7.18
C CYS A 9 -8.65 11.78 -8.54
N GLY A 10 -9.89 12.27 -8.57
CA GLY A 10 -10.61 12.65 -9.77
C GLY A 10 -11.49 11.54 -10.33
N LYS A 11 -11.83 11.65 -11.62
CA LYS A 11 -12.62 10.66 -12.36
C LYS A 11 -11.72 9.86 -13.30
N LEU A 12 -12.23 8.72 -13.75
CA LEU A 12 -11.51 7.86 -14.69
C LEU A 12 -11.22 8.56 -16.01
N TYR A 13 -10.06 8.25 -16.59
CA TYR A 13 -9.76 8.60 -17.98
C TYR A 13 -10.73 7.87 -18.93
N PRO A 14 -11.00 8.42 -20.13
CA PRO A 14 -11.80 7.74 -21.15
C PRO A 14 -11.32 6.31 -21.41
N ASN A 15 -12.26 5.41 -21.69
CA ASN A 15 -12.01 3.98 -21.92
C ASN A 15 -11.37 3.24 -20.74
N THR A 16 -11.35 3.82 -19.54
CA THR A 16 -10.90 3.14 -18.31
C THR A 16 -12.11 2.72 -17.49
N ARG A 17 -12.09 1.48 -17.00
CA ARG A 17 -13.07 0.95 -16.06
C ARG A 17 -12.42 0.71 -14.72
N LEU A 18 -13.14 1.02 -13.65
CA LEU A 18 -12.73 0.76 -12.27
C LEU A 18 -13.83 -0.02 -11.58
N LYS A 19 -13.45 -1.00 -10.76
CA LYS A 19 -14.31 -1.64 -9.79
C LYS A 19 -13.57 -1.68 -8.46
N VAL A 20 -14.32 -1.63 -7.36
CA VAL A 20 -13.79 -1.84 -6.02
C VAL A 20 -14.16 -3.25 -5.62
N LEU A 21 -13.20 -4.03 -5.13
CA LEU A 21 -13.35 -5.43 -4.78
C LEU A 21 -13.33 -5.58 -3.26
N ASP A 22 -14.31 -6.31 -2.75
CA ASP A 22 -14.31 -6.74 -1.35
C ASP A 22 -13.08 -7.62 -1.07
N LEU A 23 -12.38 -7.36 0.03
CA LEU A 23 -11.11 -8.02 0.35
C LEU A 23 -11.28 -9.50 0.71
N GLU A 24 -12.45 -9.89 1.22
CA GLU A 24 -12.72 -11.27 1.65
C GLU A 24 -13.37 -12.09 0.54
N THR A 25 -14.39 -11.53 -0.11
CA THR A 25 -15.24 -12.25 -1.06
C THR A 25 -14.83 -12.04 -2.52
N GLY A 26 -14.01 -11.03 -2.81
CA GLY A 26 -13.61 -10.67 -4.18
C GLY A 26 -14.75 -10.12 -5.05
N ARG A 27 -15.92 -9.83 -4.46
CA ARG A 27 -17.08 -9.30 -5.19
C ARG A 27 -16.95 -7.81 -5.43
N ALA A 28 -17.54 -7.33 -6.52
CA ALA A 28 -17.58 -5.91 -6.81
C ALA A 28 -18.50 -5.18 -5.82
N LEU A 29 -17.99 -4.09 -5.25
CA LEU A 29 -18.67 -3.23 -4.29
C LEU A 29 -19.30 -2.01 -4.98
N GLY A 30 -20.35 -1.49 -4.34
CA GLY A 30 -21.07 -0.30 -4.75
C GLY A 30 -20.41 1.01 -4.32
N PRO A 31 -21.01 2.16 -4.69
CA PRO A 31 -20.51 3.47 -4.29
C PRO A 31 -20.39 3.63 -2.76
N GLY A 32 -19.32 4.26 -2.30
CA GLY A 32 -19.04 4.54 -0.90
C GLY A 32 -18.50 3.36 -0.08
N GLN A 33 -18.42 2.16 -0.67
CA GLN A 33 -17.88 0.98 0.00
C GLN A 33 -16.38 0.83 -0.26
N GLN A 34 -15.62 0.59 0.79
CA GLN A 34 -14.16 0.45 0.72
C GLN A 34 -13.75 -0.98 0.37
N GLY A 35 -12.75 -1.09 -0.50
CA GLY A 35 -12.15 -2.36 -0.90
C GLY A 35 -10.93 -2.12 -1.79
N GLU A 36 -10.42 -3.17 -2.42
CA GLU A 36 -9.30 -3.02 -3.34
C GLU A 36 -9.74 -2.42 -4.67
N ILE A 37 -9.02 -1.40 -5.13
CA ILE A 37 -9.22 -0.82 -6.45
C ILE A 37 -8.66 -1.77 -7.52
N ALA A 38 -9.51 -2.17 -8.47
CA ALA A 38 -9.10 -2.88 -9.69
C ALA A 38 -9.44 -2.05 -10.93
N ILE A 39 -8.50 -1.97 -11.86
CA ILE A 39 -8.58 -1.11 -13.05
C ILE A 39 -8.44 -1.96 -14.32
N CYS A 40 -9.23 -1.65 -15.33
CA CYS A 40 -9.08 -2.19 -16.68
C CYS A 40 -8.96 -1.01 -17.65
N SER A 41 -7.82 -0.86 -18.31
CA SER A 41 -7.51 0.28 -19.18
C SER A 41 -6.66 -0.12 -20.38
N PRO A 42 -6.85 0.49 -21.56
CA PRO A 42 -5.99 0.26 -22.73
C PRO A 42 -4.52 0.64 -22.51
N ILE A 43 -4.25 1.51 -21.55
CA ILE A 43 -2.89 1.98 -21.21
C ILE A 43 -2.24 1.20 -20.05
N GLN A 44 -2.87 0.12 -19.58
CA GLN A 44 -2.31 -0.71 -18.51
C GLN A 44 -1.05 -1.45 -18.99
N CYS A 45 -0.11 -1.73 -18.10
CA CYS A 45 1.06 -2.52 -18.45
C CYS A 45 0.66 -3.97 -18.80
N SER A 46 1.49 -4.64 -19.61
CA SER A 46 1.29 -6.04 -20.00
C SER A 46 1.63 -7.04 -18.87
N GLY A 47 2.13 -6.55 -17.74
CA GLY A 47 2.57 -7.34 -16.59
C GLY A 47 4.02 -7.06 -16.19
N TYR A 48 4.44 -7.76 -15.14
CA TYR A 48 5.80 -7.84 -14.64
C TYR A 48 6.69 -8.69 -15.56
N TRP A 49 7.89 -8.18 -15.83
CA TRP A 49 8.92 -8.89 -16.58
C TRP A 49 9.40 -10.12 -15.80
N LYS A 50 9.31 -11.31 -16.39
CA LYS A 50 9.65 -12.61 -15.77
C LYS A 50 8.88 -12.97 -14.47
N GLY A 51 7.84 -12.22 -14.11
CA GLY A 51 7.04 -12.45 -12.90
C GLY A 51 5.75 -13.23 -13.17
N THR A 52 5.84 -14.52 -13.53
CA THR A 52 4.64 -15.31 -13.89
C THR A 52 3.63 -15.40 -12.74
N LYS A 53 4.10 -15.56 -11.50
CA LYS A 53 3.24 -15.67 -10.33
C LYS A 53 2.55 -14.34 -10.03
N GLU A 54 3.31 -13.26 -9.99
CA GLU A 54 2.83 -11.90 -9.75
C GLU A 54 1.85 -11.48 -10.83
N ASN A 55 2.11 -11.84 -12.09
CA ASN A 55 1.19 -11.57 -13.20
C ASN A 55 -0.15 -12.27 -13.02
N ASN A 56 -0.16 -13.55 -12.67
CA ASN A 56 -1.39 -14.31 -12.45
C ASN A 56 -2.19 -13.79 -11.24
N GLU A 57 -1.50 -13.32 -10.20
CA GLU A 57 -2.14 -12.76 -9.01
C GLU A 57 -2.72 -11.36 -9.28
N GLN A 58 -1.97 -10.51 -9.98
CA GLN A 58 -2.31 -9.09 -10.16
C GLN A 58 -3.19 -8.83 -11.39
N PHE A 59 -3.08 -9.63 -12.45
CA PHE A 59 -3.80 -9.43 -13.71
C PHE A 59 -4.76 -10.59 -13.96
N GLN A 60 -6.05 -10.35 -13.78
CA GLN A 60 -7.09 -11.37 -13.91
C GLN A 60 -8.24 -10.84 -14.78
N ASP A 61 -8.60 -11.57 -15.83
CA ASP A 61 -9.71 -11.22 -16.74
C ASP A 61 -9.62 -9.79 -17.31
N GLY A 62 -8.40 -9.32 -17.60
CA GLY A 62 -8.13 -7.97 -18.10
C GLY A 62 -8.19 -6.87 -17.03
N TRP A 63 -8.41 -7.21 -15.77
CA TRP A 63 -8.34 -6.31 -14.63
C TRP A 63 -6.99 -6.41 -13.93
N MET A 64 -6.38 -5.26 -13.65
CA MET A 64 -5.21 -5.12 -12.78
C MET A 64 -5.67 -4.77 -11.36
N ARG A 65 -5.30 -5.60 -10.39
CA ARG A 65 -5.44 -5.32 -8.95
C ARG A 65 -4.33 -4.37 -8.51
N THR A 66 -4.69 -3.15 -8.10
CA THR A 66 -3.71 -2.08 -7.82
C THR A 66 -2.98 -2.26 -6.49
N GLY A 67 -3.54 -3.02 -5.55
CA GLY A 67 -3.09 -3.06 -4.17
C GLY A 67 -3.41 -1.79 -3.38
N ASP A 68 -4.23 -0.88 -3.92
CA ASP A 68 -4.74 0.31 -3.23
C ASP A 68 -6.11 0.02 -2.60
N LEU A 69 -6.25 0.33 -1.31
CA LEU A 69 -7.54 0.36 -0.62
C LEU A 69 -8.22 1.69 -0.94
N GLY A 70 -9.44 1.64 -1.44
CA GLY A 70 -10.18 2.84 -1.77
C GLY A 70 -11.64 2.59 -2.08
N TYR A 71 -12.31 3.66 -2.52
CA TYR A 71 -13.72 3.64 -2.89
C TYR A 71 -13.99 4.68 -3.99
N TYR A 72 -15.19 4.63 -4.57
CA TYR A 72 -15.71 5.68 -5.44
C TYR A 72 -17.05 6.18 -4.90
N ASP A 73 -17.36 7.45 -5.10
CA ASP A 73 -18.65 8.02 -4.69
C ASP A 73 -19.73 7.88 -5.78
N SER A 74 -20.96 8.28 -5.44
CA SER A 74 -22.11 8.26 -6.36
C SER A 74 -21.94 9.14 -7.60
N GLN A 75 -20.98 10.08 -7.58
CA GLN A 75 -20.67 10.98 -8.68
C GLN A 75 -19.50 10.45 -9.53
N GLY A 76 -18.92 9.31 -9.15
CA GLY A 76 -17.82 8.65 -9.85
C GLY A 76 -16.44 9.24 -9.54
N PHE A 77 -16.29 10.03 -8.48
CA PHE A 77 -14.96 10.42 -7.98
C PHE A 77 -14.34 9.28 -7.19
N VAL A 78 -13.04 9.08 -7.38
CA VAL A 78 -12.28 7.98 -6.77
C VAL A 78 -11.46 8.53 -5.60
N TYR A 79 -11.39 7.76 -4.52
CA TYR A 79 -10.65 8.09 -3.31
C TYR A 79 -9.76 6.91 -2.92
N VAL A 80 -8.47 7.17 -2.76
CA VAL A 80 -7.51 6.19 -2.21
C VAL A 80 -7.37 6.47 -0.71
N VAL A 81 -7.58 5.43 0.08
CA VAL A 81 -7.60 5.48 1.55
C VAL A 81 -6.26 5.02 2.11
N ASP A 82 -5.77 3.86 1.66
CA ASP A 82 -4.50 3.29 2.10
C ASP A 82 -3.95 2.30 1.06
N ARG A 83 -2.83 1.66 1.37
CA ARG A 83 -2.22 0.57 0.63
C ARG A 83 -2.51 -0.76 1.32
N ILE A 84 -2.93 -1.77 0.56
CA ILE A 84 -3.14 -3.14 1.04
C ILE A 84 -1.79 -3.85 1.20
N LYS A 85 -0.87 -3.64 0.26
CA LYS A 85 0.50 -4.12 0.37
C LYS A 85 1.31 -3.15 1.22
N GLU A 86 2.11 -3.67 2.15
CA GLU A 86 2.98 -2.87 3.01
C GLU A 86 4.01 -2.10 2.18
N THR A 87 3.64 -0.89 1.77
CA THR A 87 4.51 0.06 1.07
C THR A 87 4.14 1.46 1.54
N PHE A 88 5.12 2.34 1.66
CA PHE A 88 4.86 3.76 1.96
C PHE A 88 5.62 4.66 1.00
N LYS A 89 5.22 5.93 0.95
CA LYS A 89 5.88 6.95 0.13
C LYS A 89 6.90 7.70 0.97
N TYR A 90 8.07 7.92 0.38
CA TYR A 90 9.12 8.81 0.88
C TYR A 90 9.77 9.52 -0.31
N PHE A 91 9.70 10.85 -0.33
CA PHE A 91 10.19 11.69 -1.45
C PHE A 91 9.60 11.28 -2.81
N ASN A 92 8.29 11.00 -2.87
CA ASN A 92 7.60 10.49 -4.06
C ASN A 92 8.08 9.12 -4.58
N CYS A 93 8.96 8.43 -3.85
CA CYS A 93 9.35 7.06 -4.15
C CYS A 93 8.47 6.08 -3.39
N HIS A 94 8.08 4.99 -4.04
CA HIS A 94 7.47 3.85 -3.34
C HIS A 94 8.58 3.05 -2.66
N ILE A 95 8.50 2.97 -1.34
CA ILE A 95 9.42 2.20 -0.52
C ILE A 95 8.72 0.92 -0.06
N SER A 96 9.33 -0.21 -0.38
CA SER A 96 8.97 -1.51 0.17
C SER A 96 9.79 -1.76 1.44
N PRO A 97 9.16 -1.91 2.62
CA PRO A 97 9.85 -2.28 3.85
C PRO A 97 10.68 -3.55 3.70
N ALA A 98 10.12 -4.57 3.05
CA ALA A 98 10.78 -5.86 2.83
C ALA A 98 12.13 -5.73 2.09
N GLU A 99 12.22 -4.82 1.11
CA GLU A 99 13.50 -4.56 0.40
C GLU A 99 14.54 -3.94 1.35
N LEU A 100 14.12 -3.03 2.22
CA LEU A 100 15.02 -2.41 3.21
C LEU A 100 15.41 -3.38 4.33
N GLU A 101 14.50 -4.25 4.75
CA GLU A 101 14.76 -5.32 5.72
C GLU A 101 15.78 -6.31 5.18
N GLU A 102 15.62 -6.78 3.94
CA GLU A 102 16.56 -7.68 3.28
C GLU A 102 17.97 -7.09 3.25
N VAL A 103 18.09 -5.81 2.88
CA VAL A 103 19.38 -5.09 2.92
C VAL A 103 19.92 -5.00 4.35
N THR A 104 19.08 -4.70 5.33
CA THR A 104 19.51 -4.57 6.74
C THR A 104 20.01 -5.90 7.31
N LEU A 105 19.36 -7.02 6.94
CA LEU A 105 19.74 -8.38 7.32
C LEU A 105 21.08 -8.84 6.73
N THR A 106 21.60 -8.15 5.69
CA THR A 106 22.96 -8.45 5.19
C THR A 106 24.07 -8.08 6.17
N HIS A 107 23.77 -7.25 7.18
CA HIS A 107 24.76 -6.80 8.14
C HIS A 107 25.01 -7.87 9.23
N PRO A 108 26.26 -8.31 9.48
CA PRO A 108 26.55 -9.46 10.36
C PRO A 108 26.09 -9.33 11.82
N SER A 109 25.87 -8.10 12.29
CA SER A 109 25.39 -7.82 13.64
C SER A 109 23.86 -7.81 13.77
N VAL A 110 23.13 -8.02 12.67
CA VAL A 110 21.66 -7.98 12.62
C VAL A 110 21.13 -9.40 12.46
N GLU A 111 20.36 -9.87 13.43
CA GLU A 111 19.68 -11.17 13.39
C GLU A 111 18.26 -11.02 12.83
N GLU A 112 17.55 -9.96 13.23
CA GLU A 112 16.21 -9.62 12.75
C GLU A 112 16.11 -8.12 12.48
N ALA A 113 15.36 -7.73 11.45
CA ALA A 113 15.08 -6.35 11.10
C ALA A 113 13.61 -6.17 10.73
N VAL A 114 13.02 -5.05 11.16
CA VAL A 114 11.66 -4.61 10.79
C VAL A 114 11.73 -3.15 10.38
N VAL A 115 11.18 -2.81 9.22
CA VAL A 115 11.16 -1.44 8.69
C VAL A 115 9.74 -0.90 8.74
N VAL A 116 9.58 0.27 9.36
CA VAL A 116 8.29 0.96 9.47
C VAL A 116 8.39 2.39 8.96
N GLY A 117 7.33 2.84 8.30
CA GLY A 117 7.18 4.24 7.90
C GLY A 117 6.62 5.06 9.06
N VAL A 118 7.43 5.94 9.65
CA VAL A 118 7.01 6.81 10.76
C VAL A 118 6.58 8.18 10.22
N HIS A 119 5.52 8.75 10.79
CA HIS A 119 5.04 10.07 10.37
C HIS A 119 6.10 11.16 10.58
N ASP A 120 6.29 12.03 9.59
CA ASP A 120 7.14 13.21 9.73
C ASP A 120 6.44 14.26 10.61
N PRO A 121 7.04 14.70 11.73
CA PRO A 121 6.49 15.76 12.57
C PRO A 121 6.23 17.08 11.82
N ASN A 122 6.89 17.31 10.68
CA ASN A 122 6.75 18.51 9.87
C ASN A 122 5.66 18.40 8.78
N GLY A 123 4.88 17.31 8.77
CA GLY A 123 3.79 17.11 7.81
C GLY A 123 4.23 16.60 6.44
N GLY A 124 5.42 16.01 6.35
CA GLY A 124 5.95 15.36 5.15
C GLY A 124 5.55 13.89 4.99
N ASP A 125 6.21 13.23 4.04
CA ASP A 125 6.06 11.80 3.77
C ASP A 125 6.48 10.92 4.97
N ARG A 126 6.11 9.63 4.95
CA ARG A 126 6.57 8.67 5.96
C ARG A 126 8.08 8.47 5.88
N ILE A 127 8.77 8.69 6.99
CA ILE A 127 10.22 8.50 7.11
C ILE A 127 10.49 7.01 7.37
N PRO A 128 11.28 6.32 6.54
CA PRO A 128 11.68 4.94 6.79
C PRO A 128 12.52 4.84 8.07
N ARG A 129 12.13 3.97 9.00
CA ARG A 129 12.94 3.61 10.17
C ARG A 129 13.07 2.10 10.28
N ALA A 130 14.30 1.63 10.40
CA ALA A 130 14.61 0.24 10.69
C ALA A 130 14.79 0.05 12.19
N LEU A 131 14.13 -0.96 12.75
CA LEU A 131 14.40 -1.54 14.06
C LEU A 131 15.13 -2.86 13.82
N TRP A 132 16.23 -3.10 14.53
CA TRP A 132 17.03 -4.30 14.33
C TRP A 132 17.51 -4.86 15.67
N PHE A 133 17.75 -6.18 15.69
CA PHE A 133 18.13 -6.90 16.90
C PHE A 133 19.44 -7.69 16.68
N SER A 134 20.29 -7.75 17.71
CA SER A 134 21.55 -8.51 17.71
C SER A 134 21.46 -9.86 18.43
N SER A 135 20.38 -10.12 19.19
CA SER A 135 20.13 -11.42 19.84
C SER A 135 18.64 -11.61 20.17
N MET A 136 18.19 -12.87 20.11
CA MET A 136 16.81 -13.35 20.33
C MET A 136 16.18 -13.02 21.71
N GLU A 137 16.89 -12.43 22.67
CA GLU A 137 16.33 -12.02 23.97
C GLU A 137 15.51 -10.70 23.92
N SER A 138 15.54 -9.97 22.80
CA SER A 138 15.03 -8.60 22.73
C SER A 138 13.54 -8.45 22.34
N ILE A 139 12.89 -9.54 21.92
CA ILE A 139 11.52 -9.55 21.35
C ILE A 139 10.45 -9.06 22.35
N LEU A 140 10.67 -9.22 23.66
CA LEU A 140 9.64 -8.93 24.68
C LEU A 140 9.57 -7.48 25.18
N THR A 141 10.48 -6.59 24.77
CA THR A 141 10.57 -5.24 25.35
C THR A 141 9.70 -4.21 24.62
N ILE A 142 9.39 -4.39 23.33
CA ILE A 142 8.68 -3.39 22.52
C ILE A 142 7.14 -3.58 22.54
N LEU A 143 6.65 -4.79 22.84
CA LEU A 143 5.21 -5.09 22.94
C LEU A 143 4.63 -4.99 24.36
N LYS A 144 5.45 -4.67 25.38
CA LYS A 144 4.92 -4.28 26.68
C LYS A 144 4.70 -2.76 26.68
N PRO A 145 3.46 -2.26 26.80
CA PRO A 145 3.25 -0.86 27.10
C PRO A 145 3.92 -0.59 28.45
N SER A 146 5.04 0.12 28.40
CA SER A 146 5.70 0.66 29.57
C SER A 146 4.66 1.42 30.36
N ARG A 147 4.37 0.98 31.59
CA ARG A 147 3.61 1.75 32.57
C ARG A 147 4.20 3.16 32.62
N MET A 148 3.49 4.11 32.01
CA MET A 148 3.65 5.53 32.29
C MET A 148 3.19 5.73 33.73
N ARG A 149 4.12 5.98 34.64
CA ARG A 149 3.81 6.63 35.92
C ARG A 149 4.33 8.05 35.84
N LEU A 150 3.42 8.98 36.15
CA LEU A 150 3.70 10.36 36.52
C LEU A 150 4.69 10.42 37.69
#